data_AF-A0A485C968-F1
#
_entry.id   AF-A0A485C968-F1
#
_cell.length_a   1.000
_cell.length_b   1.000
_cell.length_c   1.000
_cell.angle_alpha   90.00
_cell.angle_beta   90.00
_cell.angle_gamma   90.00
#
_symmetry.space_group_name_H-M   'P 1'
#
loop_
_entity.id
_entity.type
_entity.pdbx_description
1 polymer ?
#
loop_
_entity_poly.entity_id
_entity_poly.type
_entity_poly.pdbx_seq_one_letter_code
_entity_poly.pdbx_strand_id
1 'polypeptide(L)' 'MFMIPLGIVIRDFASPEFWTAIGSAPENFSHLTVMNFITDNLIPVTIGNIIGGGLLVGLTYWVIYLRGDDHH' A
#
# COMPACT_ATOMS: atom_id res chain seq x y z
N MET A 1 5.59 1.29 0.03
CA MET A 1 6.61 1.56 1.07
C MET A 1 7.55 2.72 0.75
N PHE A 2 7.86 3.04 -0.51
CA PHE A 2 8.67 4.23 -0.84
C PHE A 2 7.83 5.53 -0.90
N MET A 3 6.68 5.49 -1.59
CA MET A 3 5.90 6.67 -1.92
C MET A 3 5.38 7.45 -0.69
N ILE A 4 4.76 6.77 0.28
CA ILE A 4 4.16 7.43 1.44
C ILE A 4 5.22 8.04 2.37
N PRO A 5 6.32 7.34 2.73
CA PRO A 5 7.42 7.96 3.48
C PRO A 5 8.06 9.15 2.78
N LEU A 6 8.24 9.10 1.45
CA LEU A 6 8.72 10.25 0.69
C LEU A 6 7.75 11.44 0.82
N GLY A 7 6.44 11.19 0.71
CA GLY A 7 5.42 12.21 0.91
C GLY A 7 5.45 12.83 2.31
N ILE A 8 5.65 12.02 3.36
CA ILE A 8 5.82 12.51 4.74
C ILE A 8 7.07 13.39 4.86
N VAL A 9 8.20 12.95 4.31
CA VAL A 9 9.45 13.74 4.31
C VAL A 9 9.26 15.07 3.58
N ILE A 10 8.61 15.07 2.41
CA ILE A 10 8.34 16.32 1.69
C ILE A 10 7.40 17.22 2.52
N ARG A 11 6.35 16.68 3.11
CA ARG A 11 5.42 17.45 3.97
C ARG A 11 6.17 18.14 5.12
N ASP A 12 7.07 17.42 5.79
CA ASP A 12 7.71 17.88 7.03
C ASP A 12 8.94 18.77 6.77
N PHE A 13 9.62 18.60 5.62
CA PHE A 13 10.92 19.25 5.35
C PHE A 13 10.94 20.16 4.12
N ALA A 14 9.86 20.26 3.34
CA ALA A 14 9.83 21.19 2.21
C ALA A 14 9.88 22.65 2.67
N SER A 15 10.63 23.47 1.93
CA SER A 15 10.80 24.88 2.24
C SER A 15 9.53 25.70 1.95
N PRO A 16 9.37 26.90 2.54
CA PRO A 16 8.23 27.77 2.25
C PRO A 16 8.08 28.13 0.77
N GLU A 17 9.19 28.23 0.03
CA GLU A 17 9.19 28.52 -1.41
C GLU A 17 8.54 27.40 -2.21
N PHE A 18 8.76 26.14 -1.82
CA PHE A 18 8.10 24.99 -2.44
C PHE A 18 6.57 25.12 -2.31
N TRP A 19 6.08 25.39 -1.10
CA TRP A 19 4.65 25.54 -0.81
C TRP A 19 4.01 26.70 -1.55
N THR A 20 4.73 27.83 -1.62
CA THR A 20 4.32 29.01 -2.40
C THR A 20 4.23 28.68 -3.89
N ALA A 21 5.24 28.00 -4.44
CA ALA A 21 5.31 27.67 -5.86
C ALA A 21 4.18 26.74 -6.31
N ILE A 22 3.74 25.82 -5.45
CA ILE A 22 2.64 24.90 -5.74
C ILE A 22 1.27 25.42 -5.27
N GLY A 23 1.21 26.59 -4.63
CA GLY A 23 -0.04 27.17 -4.13
C GLY A 23 -0.76 26.30 -3.09
N SER A 24 -0.01 25.62 -2.22
CA SER A 24 -0.54 24.72 -1.20
C SER A 24 0.20 24.89 0.12
N ALA A 25 -0.15 24.09 1.12
CA ALA A 25 0.46 24.12 2.44
C ALA A 25 0.49 22.70 3.06
N PRO A 26 1.41 22.42 4.00
CA PRO A 26 1.51 21.12 4.68
C PRO A 26 0.19 20.64 5.31
N GLU A 27 -0.66 21.57 5.75
CA GLU A 27 -1.93 21.31 6.43
C GLU A 27 -2.94 20.61 5.52
N ASN A 28 -2.88 20.87 4.21
CA ASN A 28 -3.70 20.17 3.21
C ASN A 28 -3.37 18.68 3.12
N PHE A 29 -2.23 18.26 3.69
CA PHE A 29 -1.75 16.89 3.72
C PHE A 29 -1.66 16.34 5.15
N SER A 30 -2.55 16.78 6.04
CA SER A 30 -2.59 16.42 7.47
C SER A 30 -2.51 14.90 7.73
N HIS A 31 -3.05 14.08 6.82
CA HIS A 31 -3.04 12.63 6.91
C HIS A 31 -1.68 11.97 6.61
N LEU A 32 -0.73 12.67 5.98
CA LEU A 32 0.62 12.13 5.74
C LEU A 32 1.42 12.11 7.04
N THR A 33 1.14 11.13 7.89
CA THR A 33 1.87 10.87 9.13
C THR A 33 2.39 9.43 9.13
N VAL A 34 3.43 9.17 9.90
CA VAL A 34 3.97 7.81 10.05
C VAL A 34 2.91 6.86 10.64
N MET A 35 2.09 7.35 11.57
CA MET A 35 1.04 6.54 12.20
C MET A 35 -0.02 6.12 11.18
N ASN A 36 -0.57 7.07 10.42
CA ASN A 36 -1.58 6.78 9.39
C ASN A 36 -0.99 5.91 8.27
N PHE A 37 0.28 6.12 7.90
CA PHE A 37 0.96 5.24 6.96
C PHE A 37 0.93 3.78 7.44
N ILE A 38 1.16 3.54 8.73
CA ILE A 38 1.19 2.17 9.28
C ILE A 38 -0.23 1.59 9.38
N THR A 39 -1.17 2.29 10.02
CA THR A 39 -2.51 1.75 10.29
C THR A 39 -3.42 1.74 9.10
N ASP A 40 -3.39 2.79 8.29
CA ASP A 40 -4.41 3.01 7.25
C ASP A 40 -3.94 2.50 5.89
N ASN A 41 -2.65 2.17 5.76
CA ASN A 41 -2.08 1.64 4.52
C ASN A 41 -1.25 0.39 4.72
N LEU A 42 -0.14 0.46 5.47
CA LEU A 42 0.86 -0.61 5.46
C LEU A 42 0.30 -1.94 5.98
N ILE A 43 -0.36 -1.94 7.14
CA ILE A 43 -0.97 -3.14 7.72
C ILE A 43 -2.06 -3.71 6.80
N PRO A 44 -3.13 -2.97 6.44
CA PRO A 44 -4.22 -3.53 5.65
C PRO A 44 -3.79 -3.95 4.25
N VAL A 45 -2.92 -3.16 3.58
CA VAL A 45 -2.43 -3.50 2.23
C VAL A 45 -1.53 -4.74 2.26
N THR A 46 -0.68 -4.87 3.27
CA THR A 46 0.18 -6.06 3.41
C THR A 46 -0.66 -7.31 3.62
N ILE A 47 -1.68 -7.25 4.48
CA ILE A 47 -2.62 -8.35 4.69
C ILE A 47 -3.34 -8.70 3.39
N GLY A 48 -3.88 -7.70 2.69
CA GLY A 48 -4.57 -7.91 1.42
C GLY A 48 -3.67 -8.56 0.35
N ASN A 49 -2.40 -8.15 0.27
CA ASN A 49 -1.43 -8.71 -0.66
C ASN A 49 -1.10 -10.18 -0.33
N ILE A 50 -0.92 -10.51 0.95
CA ILE A 50 -0.68 -11.89 1.40
C ILE A 50 -1.90 -12.77 1.09
N ILE A 51 -3.11 -12.30 1.40
CA ILE A 51 -4.36 -13.02 1.10
C ILE A 51 -4.51 -13.21 -0.42
N GLY A 52 -4.30 -12.16 -1.21
CA GLY A 52 -4.38 -12.23 -2.67
C GLY A 52 -3.38 -13.24 -3.27
N GLY A 53 -2.13 -13.22 -2.80
CA GLY A 53 -1.13 -14.21 -3.19
C GLY A 53 -1.50 -15.63 -2.75
N GLY A 54 -1.98 -15.80 -1.52
CA GLY A 54 -2.44 -17.09 -0.98
C GLY A 54 -3.61 -17.67 -1.76
N LEU A 55 -4.57 -16.84 -2.17
CA LEU A 55 -5.70 -17.25 -3.02
C LEU A 55 -5.22 -17.74 -4.38
N LEU A 56 -4.32 -17.01 -5.05
CA LEU A 56 -3.78 -17.41 -6.35
C LEU A 56 -3.01 -18.74 -6.26
N VAL A 57 -2.19 -18.89 -5.22
CA VAL A 57 -1.45 -20.14 -4.95
C VAL A 57 -2.44 -21.28 -4.70
N GLY A 58 -3.42 -21.10 -3.81
CA GLY A 58 -4.43 -22.11 -3.50
C GLY A 58 -5.25 -22.55 -4.73
N LEU A 59 -5.67 -21.60 -5.57
CA LEU A 59 -6.35 -21.89 -6.83
C LEU A 59 -5.45 -22.68 -7.79
N THR A 60 -4.17 -22.32 -7.89
CA THR A 60 -3.21 -23.03 -8.73
C THR A 60 -3.02 -24.47 -8.26
N TYR A 61 -2.87 -24.70 -6.95
CA TYR A 61 -2.81 -26.05 -6.38
C TYR A 61 -4.09 -26.85 -6.68
N TRP A 62 -5.27 -26.25 -6.53
CA TRP A 62 -6.53 -26.92 -6.84
C TRP A 62 -6.62 -27.32 -8.32
N VAL A 63 -6.23 -26.42 -9.24
CA VAL A 63 -6.22 -26.74 -10.68
C VAL A 63 -5.24 -27.86 -11.02
N ILE A 64 -4.05 -27.88 -10.42
CA ILE A 64 -3.02 -28.88 -10.72
C ILE A 64 -3.40 -30.25 -10.15
N TYR A 65 -3.87 -30.30 -8.91
CA TYR A 65 -3.99 -31.56 -8.16
C TYR A 65 -5.41 -32.09 -8.01
N LEU A 66 -6.44 -31.24 -8.07
CA LEU A 66 -7.81 -31.63 -7.72
C LEU A 66 -8.80 -31.49 -8.88
N ARG A 67 -8.45 -30.78 -9.95
CA ARG A 67 -9.31 -30.61 -11.13
C ARG A 67 -9.21 -31.79 -12.12
N GLY A 68 -8.20 -32.66 -11.97
CA GLY A 68 -7.92 -33.78 -12.88
C GLY A 68 -8.43 -35.15 -12.42
N ASP A 69 -8.99 -35.27 -11.22
CA ASP A 69 -9.38 -36.57 -10.63
C ASP A 69 -10.75 -37.11 -11.13
N ASP A 70 -11.37 -36.47 -12.13
CA ASP A 70 -12.61 -36.95 -12.77
C ASP A 70 -12.36 -37.97 -13.91
N HIS A 71 -11.13 -38.49 -14.06
CA HIS A 71 -10.83 -39.61 -14.94
C HIS A 71 -10.39 -40.83 -14.12
N HIS A 72 -11.36 -41.57 -13.56
CA HIS A 72 -11.53 -43.03 -13.65
C HIS A 72 -12.55 -43.56 -12.63
#